data_AF-A0A3M3X4X8-F1
#
_entry.id   AF-A0A3M3X4X8-F1
#
_cell.length_a   1.000
_cell.length_b   1.000
_cell.length_c   1.000
_cell.angle_alpha   90.00
_cell.angle_beta   90.00
_cell.angle_gamma   90.00
#
_symmetry.space_group_name_H-M   'P 1'
#
loop_
_entity.id
_entity.type
_entity.pdbx_description
1 polymer ?
#
loop_
_entity_poly.entity_id
_entity_poly.type
_entity_poly.pdbx_seq_one_letter_code
_entity_poly.pdbx_strand_id
1 'polypeptide(L)'
;MPLLAVAAAGDHQDPVWACRELFEQIGSEHRQFLCLSREHGFSEDFDHVQMLVSKAAQQQVWPRVIEWLGERSVPEQVAEFQVAVGS
;
A
#
# COMPACT_ATOMS: atom_id res chain seq x y z
N MET A 1 8.54 2.83 -14.04
CA MET A 1 8.64 2.91 -12.56
C MET A 1 7.51 2.10 -11.95
N PRO A 2 7.79 1.11 -11.10
CA PRO A 2 6.73 0.33 -10.45
C PRO A 2 5.88 1.20 -9.51
N LEU A 3 4.56 1.02 -9.50
CA LEU A 3 3.62 1.76 -8.64
C LEU A 3 2.66 0.82 -7.89
N LEU A 4 2.49 1.06 -6.59
CA LEU A 4 1.36 0.59 -5.80
C LEU A 4 0.60 1.82 -5.31
N ALA A 5 -0.62 2.01 -5.80
CA ALA A 5 -1.53 3.00 -5.26
C ALA A 5 -2.45 2.33 -4.24
N VAL A 6 -2.53 2.91 -3.04
CA VAL A 6 -3.39 2.43 -1.96
C VAL A 6 -4.41 3.52 -1.65
N ALA A 7 -5.68 3.18 -1.64
CA ALA A 7 -6.78 4.06 -1.27
C ALA A 7 -7.73 3.32 -0.32
N ALA A 8 -8.53 4.04 0.45
CA ALA A 8 -9.41 3.44 1.44
C ALA A 8 -10.86 3.92 1.30
N ALA A 9 -11.83 3.01 1.50
CA ALA A 9 -13.24 3.34 1.30
C ALA A 9 -13.81 4.31 2.34
N GLY A 10 -13.21 4.39 3.53
CA GLY A 10 -13.54 5.37 4.56
C GLY A 10 -12.74 6.66 4.45
N ASP A 11 -11.87 6.82 3.44
CA ASP A 11 -11.13 8.05 3.23
C ASP A 11 -12.00 9.09 2.53
N HIS A 12 -12.38 10.13 3.27
CA HIS A 12 -13.14 11.27 2.76
C HIS A 12 -12.26 12.45 2.33
N GLN A 13 -10.96 12.42 2.67
CA GLN A 13 -10.00 13.44 2.26
C GLN A 13 -9.51 13.13 0.84
N ASP A 14 -9.13 11.87 0.59
CA ASP A 14 -8.66 11.36 -0.69
C ASP A 14 -9.56 10.17 -1.14
N PRO A 15 -10.78 10.45 -1.64
CA PRO A 15 -11.75 9.40 -1.94
C PRO A 15 -11.27 8.46 -3.05
N VAL A 16 -11.64 7.18 -2.94
CA VAL A 16 -11.20 6.09 -3.83
C VAL A 16 -11.34 6.44 -5.32
N TRP A 17 -12.45 7.06 -5.72
CA TRP A 17 -12.66 7.43 -7.12
C TRP A 17 -11.61 8.42 -7.63
N ALA A 18 -11.20 9.39 -6.81
CA ALA A 18 -10.21 10.41 -7.19
C ALA A 18 -8.81 9.79 -7.30
N CYS A 19 -8.44 8.94 -6.33
CA CYS A 19 -7.20 8.18 -6.37
C CYS A 19 -7.15 7.24 -7.60
N ARG A 20 -8.28 6.64 -7.97
CA ARG A 20 -8.40 5.76 -9.14
C ARG A 20 -8.18 6.54 -10.44
N GLU A 21 -8.79 7.71 -10.59
CA GLU A 21 -8.62 8.59 -11.75
C GLU A 21 -7.15 9.00 -11.94
N LEU A 22 -6.45 9.38 -10.86
CA LEU A 22 -5.02 9.67 -10.93
C LEU A 22 -4.21 8.42 -11.34
N PHE A 23 -4.51 7.27 -10.74
CA PHE A 23 -3.81 6.03 -11.06
C PHE A 23 -3.93 5.63 -12.53
N GLU A 24 -5.08 5.86 -13.17
CA GLU A 24 -5.28 5.54 -14.59
C GLU A 24 -4.47 6.43 -15.53
N GLN A 25 -4.13 7.64 -15.10
CA GLN A 25 -3.28 8.55 -15.87
C GLN A 25 -1.79 8.18 -15.81
N ILE A 26 -1.39 7.26 -14.93
CA ILE A 26 0.00 6.87 -14.77
C ILE A 26 0.39 5.80 -15.78
N GLY A 27 1.21 6.16 -16.77
CA GLY A 27 1.68 5.28 -17.86
C GLY A 27 2.67 4.17 -17.47
N SER A 28 2.65 3.67 -16.23
CA SER A 28 3.48 2.56 -15.80
C SER A 28 2.87 1.21 -16.18
N GLU A 29 3.67 0.32 -16.78
CA GLU A 29 3.30 -1.07 -17.07
C GLU A 29 3.15 -1.93 -15.80
N HIS A 30 3.89 -1.59 -14.74
CA HIS A 30 3.90 -2.32 -13.48
C HIS A 30 3.18 -1.50 -12.40
N ARG A 31 1.86 -1.38 -12.53
CA ARG A 31 1.02 -0.64 -11.59
C ARG A 31 -0.06 -1.53 -10.97
N GLN A 32 -0.29 -1.39 -9.67
CA GLN A 32 -1.34 -2.08 -8.92
C GLN A 32 -2.12 -1.06 -8.08
N PHE A 33 -3.43 -1.28 -7.98
CA PHE A 33 -4.34 -0.46 -7.17
C PHE A 33 -4.95 -1.33 -6.07
N LEU A 34 -4.83 -0.90 -4.82
CA LEU A 34 -5.35 -1.59 -3.65
C LEU A 34 -6.40 -0.72 -2.96
N CYS A 35 -7.64 -1.22 -2.90
CA CYS A 35 -8.73 -0.56 -2.17
C CYS A 35 -8.93 -1.22 -0.79
N LEU A 36 -8.73 -0.45 0.27
CA LEU A 36 -8.87 -0.89 1.66
C LEU A 36 -10.34 -0.75 2.10
N SER A 37 -11.08 -1.85 2.01
CA SER A 37 -12.50 -1.88 2.35
C SER A 37 -12.96 -3.28 2.79
N ARG A 38 -14.10 -3.33 3.49
CA ARG A 38 -14.75 -4.58 3.88
C ARG A 38 -15.10 -5.45 2.68
N GLU A 39 -15.57 -4.83 1.59
CA GLU A 39 -15.89 -5.51 0.33
C GLU A 39 -14.66 -6.23 -0.25
N HIS A 40 -13.47 -5.66 -0.06
CA HIS A 40 -12.21 -6.22 -0.54
C HIS A 40 -11.50 -7.10 0.52
N GLY A 41 -12.22 -7.53 1.56
CA GLY A 41 -11.74 -8.52 2.54
C GLY A 41 -10.94 -7.94 3.72
N PHE A 42 -10.98 -6.63 3.93
CA PHE A 42 -10.38 -5.99 5.11
C PHE A 42 -11.33 -6.00 6.32
N SER A 43 -10.79 -5.82 7.54
CA SER A 43 -11.61 -5.81 8.76
C SER A 43 -12.56 -4.61 8.83
N GLU A 44 -12.26 -3.55 8.08
CA GLU A 44 -12.96 -2.27 8.10
C GLU A 44 -12.77 -1.49 6.80
N ASP A 45 -13.60 -0.47 6.63
CA ASP A 45 -13.41 0.57 5.63
C ASP A 45 -12.49 1.61 6.28
N PHE A 46 -11.19 1.48 6.01
CA PHE A 46 -10.18 2.32 6.65
C PHE A 46 -10.40 3.81 6.33
N ASP A 47 -10.15 4.67 7.30
CA ASP A 47 -10.05 6.11 7.08
C ASP A 47 -8.64 6.54 6.64
N HIS A 48 -8.50 7.83 6.31
CA HIS A 48 -7.27 8.46 5.79
C HIS A 48 -6.03 8.18 6.64
N VAL A 49 -6.15 8.23 7.97
CA VAL A 49 -5.00 8.08 8.88
C VAL A 49 -4.87 6.62 9.31
N GLN A 50 -5.99 5.96 9.60
CA GLN A 50 -6.03 4.59 10.08
C GLN A 50 -5.42 3.61 9.08
N MET A 51 -5.58 3.83 7.77
CA MET A 51 -4.94 2.99 6.74
C MET A 51 -3.42 2.92 6.86
N LEU A 52 -2.79 3.89 7.55
CA LEU A 52 -1.34 3.98 7.71
C LEU A 52 -0.87 3.48 9.09
N VAL A 53 -1.50 3.96 10.18
CA VAL A 53 -0.92 3.86 11.54
C VAL A 53 -1.72 3.00 12.52
N SER A 54 -2.87 2.46 12.11
CA SER A 54 -3.69 1.64 13.01
C SER A 54 -3.10 0.22 13.20
N LYS A 55 -3.54 -0.45 14.28
CA LYS A 55 -3.21 -1.89 14.48
C LYS A 55 -3.78 -2.77 13.37
N ALA A 56 -4.96 -2.44 12.86
CA ALA A 56 -5.56 -3.16 11.73
C ALA A 56 -4.71 -2.99 10.46
N ALA A 57 -4.20 -1.78 10.19
CA ALA A 57 -3.29 -1.52 9.08
C ALA A 57 -1.97 -2.29 9.23
N GLN A 58 -1.40 -2.33 10.43
CA GLN A 58 -0.22 -3.16 10.71
C GLN A 58 -0.45 -4.65 10.38
N GLN A 59 -1.63 -5.18 10.67
CA GLN A 59 -1.95 -6.60 10.48
C GLN A 59 -2.38 -6.92 9.05
N GLN A 60 -3.05 -6.00 8.36
CA GLN A 60 -3.70 -6.29 7.08
C GLN A 60 -3.09 -5.52 5.89
N VAL A 61 -2.65 -4.27 6.10
CA VAL A 61 -2.13 -3.42 5.02
C VAL A 61 -0.63 -3.61 4.84
N TRP A 62 0.15 -3.50 5.91
CA TRP A 62 1.61 -3.53 5.83
C TRP A 62 2.17 -4.82 5.21
N PRO A 63 1.67 -6.03 5.54
CA PRO A 63 2.17 -7.26 4.92
C PRO A 63 2.01 -7.27 3.39
N ARG A 64 0.92 -6.68 2.85
CA ARG A 64 0.68 -6.58 1.40
C ARG A 64 1.66 -5.62 0.73
N VAL A 65 2.01 -4.53 1.40
CA VAL A 65 3.04 -3.60 0.91
C VAL A 65 4.41 -4.27 0.92
N ILE A 66 4.74 -5.02 1.98
CA ILE A 66 6.00 -5.77 2.09
C ILE A 66 6.08 -6.84 0.99
N GLU A 67 5.01 -7.60 0.77
CA GLU A 67 4.92 -8.60 -0.30
C GLU A 67 5.14 -7.95 -1.67
N TRP A 68 4.44 -6.85 -1.96
CA TRP A 68 4.60 -6.11 -3.22
C TRP A 68 6.04 -5.59 -3.43
N LEU A 69 6.69 -5.11 -2.37
CA LEU A 69 8.09 -4.68 -2.42
C LEU A 69 9.03 -5.87 -2.67
N GLY A 70 8.77 -7.02 -2.04
CA GLY A 70 9.56 -8.25 -2.15
C GLY A 70 9.48 -8.88 -3.55
N GLU A 71 8.28 -8.94 -4.12
CA GLU A 71 8.04 -9.43 -5.49
C GLU A 71 8.81 -8.66 -6.55
N ARG A 72 9.14 -7.40 -6.27
CA ARG A 72 9.79 -6.49 -7.22
C ARG A 72 11.27 -6.27 -6.97
N SER A 73 11.88 -7.04 -6.05
CA SER A 73 13.30 -7.05 -5.69
C SER A 73 14.02 -5.78 -6.15
N VAL A 74 13.86 -4.75 -5.33
CA VAL A 74 14.68 -3.54 -5.31
C VAL A 74 16.15 -3.97 -5.53
N PRO A 75 16.94 -3.27 -6.38
CA PRO A 75 18.36 -3.56 -6.52
C PRO A 75 18.99 -3.69 -5.12
N GLU A 76 19.88 -4.68 -4.96
CA GLU A 76 20.55 -5.21 -3.75
C GLU A 76 20.94 -4.22 -2.61
N GLN A 77 20.90 -2.91 -2.85
CA GLN A 77 21.40 -1.86 -1.96
C GLN A 77 20.56 -1.59 -0.69
N VAL A 78 19.41 -2.23 -0.50
CA VAL A 78 18.62 -2.10 0.76
C VAL A 78 18.90 -3.25 1.74
N ALA A 79 19.62 -4.30 1.32
CA ALA A 79 19.94 -5.45 2.17
C ALA A 79 20.89 -5.09 3.34
N GLU A 80 21.64 -3.99 3.24
CA GLU A 80 22.60 -3.56 4.28
C GLU A 80 21.94 -3.03 5.55
N PHE A 81 20.68 -2.57 5.51
CA PHE A 81 20.02 -2.01 6.70
C PHE A 81 19.56 -3.07 7.72
N GLN A 82 19.37 -4.32 7.28
CA GLN A 82 19.03 -5.44 8.18
C GLN A 82 20.23 -5.92 9.02
N VAL A 83 21.46 -5.69 8.57
CA VAL A 83 22.68 -6.10 9.29
C VAL A 83 22.98 -5.18 10.47
N ALA A 84 22.61 -3.89 10.39
CA ALA A 84 22.96 -2.90 11.41
C ALA A 84 22.07 -2.91 12.67
N VAL A 85 20.94 -3.65 12.69
CA VAL A 85 19.98 -3.68 13.81
C VAL A 85 20.02 -5.03 14.57
N GLY A 86 20.97 -5.91 14.24
CA GLY A 86 21.13 -7.21 14.88
C GLY A 86 22.59 -7.61 15.05
N SER A 87 23.19 -7.21 16.17
CA SER A 87 24.33 -7.88 16.83
C SER A 87 24.27 -7.59 18.33
#